data_AF-A0A7W0YYR2-F1
#
_entry.id   AF-A0A7W0YYR2-F1
#
_cell.length_a   1.000
_cell.length_b   1.000
_cell.length_c   1.000
_cell.angle_alpha   90.00
_cell.angle_beta   90.00
_cell.angle_gamma   90.00
#
_symmetry.space_group_name_H-M   'P 1'
#
loop_
_entity.id
_entity.type
_entity.pdbx_description
1 polymer ?
#
loop_
_entity_poly.entity_id
_entity_poly.type
_entity_poly.pdbx_seq_one_letter_code
_entity_poly.pdbx_strand_id
1 'polypeptide(L)'
;MGRPTGSAAATPYPPERGSDSVDDPVNTSTDRPLIGRWSSAARLPGAQSLRARLPTHPLAWWIWALGLAAAASRTTNPLLLLLIVAAAAFVVAARRPMTTWARGFRAYLIFGLVVVAIRTVFHIVLGGGYGETVLVGLPEIALPEWTAGIRIGGAVTAEGLASAVYDGLRLATLLVCVGAAVTVADPRRLLKSLPGALYEAGLVVIVAVSMAPTLIESAVRVRRARQLRGSSARGLRAFRSIAMPVLDQALGRAVALAAAMDARGYGRVGSLTAGARRTSAALLLAGLLGLCLAAYGLLDAATPGTVAVPALVVGVAASVTGLVIGSRRMVRSRYRPDRFDPRSALVAGCGVAIATLFFLTEFSGDPVSHPSTFPLLWPQLALLPLLGIAVAALPGVLSTPVEPPPDQAHSTQGRPESVRSVRVGP
;
A
#
# COMPACT_ATOMS: atom_id res chain seq x y z
N MET A 1 65.74 25.83 8.69
CA MET A 1 66.60 24.88 9.43
C MET A 1 66.59 25.28 10.91
N GLY A 2 66.42 24.43 11.92
CA GLY A 2 66.17 22.99 11.96
C GLY A 2 65.69 22.55 13.37
N ARG A 3 65.14 21.33 13.48
CA ARG A 3 64.66 20.61 14.71
C ARG A 3 65.82 20.21 15.66
N PRO A 4 65.64 19.70 16.93
CA PRO A 4 64.75 18.55 17.30
C PRO A 4 64.18 18.47 18.77
N THR A 5 62.99 17.88 19.03
CA THR A 5 62.61 16.55 19.62
C THR A 5 62.85 16.24 21.11
N GLY A 6 61.85 15.61 21.78
CA GLY A 6 61.97 14.87 23.06
C GLY A 6 60.66 14.12 23.42
N SER A 7 60.70 12.93 24.04
CA SER A 7 59.54 12.02 24.22
C SER A 7 59.71 11.05 25.42
N ALA A 8 58.58 10.49 25.93
CA ALA A 8 58.43 9.36 26.88
C ALA A 8 58.96 9.57 28.33
N ALA A 9 58.60 8.82 29.38
CA ALA A 9 57.45 8.00 29.84
C ALA A 9 57.96 7.23 31.09
N ALA A 10 57.19 6.98 32.16
CA ALA A 10 57.73 6.34 33.38
C ALA A 10 56.74 5.55 34.29
N THR A 11 57.27 4.43 34.83
CA THR A 11 56.92 3.58 36.00
C THR A 11 58.28 2.91 36.44
N PRO A 12 58.48 2.08 37.52
CA PRO A 12 57.54 1.38 38.45
C PRO A 12 57.96 1.14 39.96
N TYR A 13 57.05 0.54 40.79
CA TYR A 13 57.28 -0.40 41.97
C TYR A 13 58.05 0.10 43.26
N PRO A 14 58.16 -0.62 44.44
CA PRO A 14 57.71 -1.98 44.88
C PRO A 14 56.99 -2.06 46.32
N PRO A 15 57.14 -3.08 47.24
CA PRO A 15 55.98 -3.85 47.81
C PRO A 15 55.97 -4.14 49.35
N GLU A 16 55.08 -5.01 49.90
CA GLU A 16 55.35 -5.79 51.14
C GLU A 16 54.43 -7.02 51.43
N ARG A 17 54.73 -7.77 52.50
CA ARG A 17 54.13 -9.06 52.98
C ARG A 17 53.94 -9.03 54.51
N GLY A 18 53.14 -9.89 55.16
CA GLY A 18 52.22 -10.93 54.65
C GLY A 18 52.15 -12.16 55.57
N SER A 19 51.36 -12.05 56.65
CA SER A 19 51.19 -12.98 57.79
C SER A 19 49.87 -12.65 58.53
N ASP A 20 49.19 -13.47 59.35
CA ASP A 20 49.32 -14.91 59.70
C ASP A 20 47.91 -15.46 60.11
N SER A 21 47.82 -16.72 60.59
CA SER A 21 46.58 -17.49 60.82
C SER A 21 45.92 -17.38 62.21
N VAL A 22 44.58 -17.40 62.26
CA VAL A 22 43.77 -17.94 63.38
C VAL A 22 42.61 -18.75 62.82
N ASP A 23 42.44 -20.00 63.27
CA ASP A 23 41.33 -20.89 62.90
C ASP A 23 40.07 -20.61 63.73
N ASP A 24 38.90 -20.68 63.10
CA ASP A 24 37.59 -20.79 63.76
C ASP A 24 36.72 -21.83 63.01
N PRO A 25 36.13 -22.84 63.69
CA PRO A 25 35.51 -23.98 63.00
C PRO A 25 33.99 -23.83 62.73
N VAL A 26 33.58 -24.31 61.55
CA VAL A 26 32.26 -24.91 61.25
C VAL A 26 30.99 -24.05 61.43
N ASN A 27 30.41 -23.61 60.30
CA ASN A 27 29.07 -24.04 59.89
C ASN A 27 28.81 -23.85 58.39
N THR A 28 28.90 -24.93 57.60
CA THR A 28 28.66 -24.94 56.14
C THR A 28 27.18 -25.18 55.78
N SER A 29 26.30 -24.23 56.09
CA SER A 29 24.96 -24.19 55.52
C SER A 29 25.03 -23.79 54.03
N THR A 30 25.04 -24.80 53.16
CA THR A 30 25.19 -24.65 51.71
C THR A 30 23.84 -24.34 51.05
N ASP A 31 23.39 -23.09 51.14
CA ASP A 31 22.24 -22.60 50.37
C ASP A 31 22.62 -22.39 48.89
N ARG A 32 22.73 -23.51 48.16
CA ARG A 32 22.76 -23.53 46.70
C ARG A 32 21.33 -23.37 46.19
N PRO A 33 20.97 -22.26 45.51
CA PRO A 33 19.70 -22.18 44.82
C PRO A 33 19.64 -23.26 43.74
N LEU A 34 18.68 -24.17 43.88
CA LEU A 34 18.45 -25.26 42.95
C LEU A 34 18.16 -24.70 41.56
N ILE A 35 19.12 -24.84 40.63
CA ILE A 35 18.90 -24.55 39.21
C ILE A 35 17.97 -25.65 38.67
N GLY A 36 16.68 -25.41 38.84
CA GLY A 36 15.60 -26.26 38.38
C GLY A 36 15.74 -26.56 36.91
N ARG A 37 15.78 -27.84 36.58
CA ARG A 37 15.96 -28.37 35.23
C ARG A 37 14.70 -28.03 34.39
N TRP A 38 14.75 -26.95 33.60
CA TRP A 38 13.67 -26.55 32.68
C TRP A 38 13.55 -27.49 31.46
N SER A 39 13.37 -28.78 31.72
CA SER A 39 13.19 -29.84 30.74
C SER A 39 11.74 -30.33 30.73
N SER A 40 10.81 -29.43 30.40
CA SER A 40 9.42 -29.76 30.10
C SER A 40 8.92 -28.87 28.98
N ALA A 41 8.88 -29.44 27.76
CA ALA A 41 8.31 -28.79 26.59
C ALA A 41 6.78 -28.71 26.73
N ALA A 42 6.31 -27.74 27.52
CA ALA A 42 4.92 -27.33 27.54
C ALA A 42 4.55 -26.85 26.12
N ARG A 43 3.94 -27.73 25.33
CA ARG A 43 3.31 -27.38 24.05
C ARG A 43 2.16 -26.43 24.34
N LEU A 44 2.46 -25.14 24.38
CA LEU A 44 1.51 -24.06 24.59
C LEU A 44 0.32 -24.25 23.64
N PRO A 45 -0.92 -24.47 24.13
CA PRO A 45 -2.10 -24.58 23.28
C PRO A 45 -2.32 -23.33 22.40
N GLY A 46 -1.71 -22.19 22.78
CA GLY A 46 -1.73 -20.94 22.03
C GLY A 46 -0.82 -20.87 20.79
N ALA A 47 -0.01 -21.88 20.46
CA ALA A 47 0.85 -21.81 19.27
C ALA A 47 0.06 -21.71 17.95
N GLN A 48 -1.13 -22.31 17.89
CA GLN A 48 -2.05 -22.19 16.76
C GLN A 48 -2.80 -20.84 16.76
N SER A 49 -3.26 -20.36 17.94
CA SER A 49 -3.95 -19.07 18.04
C SER A 49 -3.03 -17.86 17.83
N LEU A 50 -1.72 -17.99 18.09
CA LEU A 50 -0.71 -17.00 17.71
C LEU A 50 -0.46 -16.96 16.20
N ARG A 51 -0.47 -18.11 15.50
CA ARG A 51 -0.43 -18.14 14.01
C ARG A 51 -1.69 -17.53 13.41
N ALA A 52 -2.85 -17.77 14.02
CA ALA A 52 -4.13 -17.18 13.58
C ALA A 52 -4.19 -15.64 13.69
N ARG A 53 -3.29 -15.01 14.47
CA ARG A 53 -3.21 -13.55 14.70
C ARG A 53 -2.22 -12.81 13.78
N LEU A 54 -1.50 -13.51 12.89
CA LEU A 54 -0.56 -12.85 11.98
C LEU A 54 -1.33 -12.04 10.92
N PRO A 55 -1.10 -10.71 10.81
CA PRO A 55 -1.77 -9.90 9.81
C PRO A 55 -1.24 -10.25 8.42
N THR A 56 -2.12 -10.66 7.52
CA THR A 56 -1.81 -11.00 6.11
C THR A 56 -0.86 -9.99 5.45
N HIS A 57 -0.01 -10.49 4.57
CA HIS A 57 1.00 -9.68 3.88
C HIS A 57 0.35 -8.60 2.98
N PRO A 58 0.77 -7.32 3.03
CA PRO A 58 0.15 -6.24 2.26
C PRO A 58 0.18 -6.45 0.74
N LEU A 59 1.26 -7.04 0.20
CA LEU A 59 1.34 -7.37 -1.23
C LEU A 59 0.23 -8.33 -1.69
N ALA A 60 -0.28 -9.22 -0.82
CA ALA A 60 -1.37 -10.13 -1.21
C ALA A 60 -2.67 -9.37 -1.51
N TRP A 61 -2.94 -8.31 -0.75
CA TRP A 61 -4.09 -7.42 -0.98
C TRP A 61 -3.96 -6.59 -2.25
N TRP A 62 -2.73 -6.18 -2.59
CA TRP A 62 -2.45 -5.54 -3.87
C TRP A 62 -2.57 -6.50 -5.05
N ILE A 63 -2.07 -7.73 -4.96
CA ILE A 63 -2.26 -8.76 -5.99
C ILE A 63 -3.75 -9.08 -6.17
N TRP A 64 -4.50 -9.19 -5.07
CA TRP A 64 -5.96 -9.39 -5.10
C TRP A 64 -6.72 -8.25 -5.77
N ALA A 65 -6.42 -7.01 -5.41
CA ALA A 65 -7.08 -5.84 -6.00
C ALA A 65 -6.65 -5.60 -7.47
N LEU A 66 -5.40 -5.88 -7.83
CA LEU A 66 -4.94 -5.87 -9.22
C LEU A 66 -5.63 -6.98 -10.04
N GLY A 67 -5.90 -8.13 -9.43
CA GLY A 67 -6.69 -9.20 -10.04
C GLY A 67 -8.13 -8.78 -10.35
N LEU A 68 -8.81 -8.15 -9.38
CA LEU A 68 -10.13 -7.55 -9.58
C LEU A 68 -10.11 -6.45 -10.66
N ALA A 69 -9.08 -5.60 -10.68
CA ALA A 69 -8.92 -4.55 -11.69
C ALA A 69 -8.64 -5.13 -13.09
N ALA A 70 -7.86 -6.20 -13.20
CA ALA A 70 -7.66 -6.92 -14.45
C ALA A 70 -8.97 -7.53 -14.96
N ALA A 71 -9.75 -8.18 -14.09
CA ALA A 71 -11.07 -8.72 -14.43
C ALA A 71 -12.04 -7.63 -14.89
N ALA A 72 -12.16 -6.52 -14.15
CA ALA A 72 -12.95 -5.36 -14.55
C ALA A 72 -12.45 -4.70 -15.86
N SER A 73 -11.16 -4.85 -16.19
CA SER A 73 -10.62 -4.38 -17.47
C SER A 73 -11.04 -5.26 -18.65
N ARG A 74 -11.50 -6.50 -18.44
CA ARG A 74 -11.94 -7.44 -19.50
C ARG A 74 -13.45 -7.48 -19.74
N THR A 75 -14.23 -6.65 -19.06
CA THR A 75 -15.70 -6.66 -19.26
C THR A 75 -16.29 -5.26 -19.31
N THR A 76 -17.35 -5.14 -20.10
CA THR A 76 -18.27 -3.98 -20.12
C THR A 76 -19.65 -4.36 -19.59
N ASN A 77 -19.85 -5.61 -19.13
CA ASN A 77 -21.10 -6.10 -18.59
C ASN A 77 -21.38 -5.45 -17.20
N PRO A 78 -22.46 -4.65 -17.05
CA PRO A 78 -22.71 -3.89 -15.84
C PRO A 78 -22.99 -4.78 -14.62
N LEU A 79 -23.57 -5.97 -14.82
CA LEU A 79 -23.87 -6.90 -13.73
C LEU A 79 -22.57 -7.48 -13.14
N LEU A 80 -21.61 -7.85 -14.00
CA LEU A 80 -20.30 -8.34 -13.56
C LEU A 80 -19.50 -7.23 -12.85
N LEU A 81 -19.52 -6.00 -13.38
CA LEU A 81 -18.86 -4.85 -12.76
C LEU A 81 -19.46 -4.53 -11.37
N LEU A 82 -20.79 -4.49 -11.24
CA LEU A 82 -21.47 -4.31 -9.95
C LEU A 82 -21.17 -5.45 -8.98
N LEU A 83 -21.07 -6.70 -9.45
CA LEU A 83 -20.75 -7.85 -8.62
C LEU A 83 -19.27 -7.84 -8.16
N ILE A 84 -18.34 -7.36 -9.00
CA ILE A 84 -16.94 -7.05 -8.60
C ILE A 84 -16.91 -5.98 -7.51
N VAL A 85 -17.65 -4.88 -7.68
CA VAL A 85 -17.78 -3.81 -6.66
C VAL A 85 -18.37 -4.35 -5.36
N ALA A 86 -19.41 -5.21 -5.44
CA ALA A 86 -20.03 -5.84 -4.29
C ALA A 86 -19.07 -6.79 -3.56
N ALA A 87 -18.32 -7.63 -4.27
CA ALA A 87 -17.29 -8.50 -3.70
C ALA A 87 -16.17 -7.68 -3.03
N ALA A 88 -15.69 -6.62 -3.68
CA ALA A 88 -14.70 -5.71 -3.10
C ALA A 88 -15.23 -5.05 -1.83
N ALA A 89 -16.46 -4.53 -1.84
CA ALA A 89 -17.10 -3.92 -0.70
C ALA A 89 -17.34 -4.92 0.45
N PHE A 90 -17.75 -6.14 0.15
CA PHE A 90 -17.92 -7.24 1.11
C PHE A 90 -16.60 -7.57 1.81
N VAL A 91 -15.52 -7.79 1.06
CA VAL A 91 -14.22 -8.10 1.64
C VAL A 91 -13.68 -6.91 2.46
N VAL A 92 -13.84 -5.67 1.98
CA VAL A 92 -13.50 -4.46 2.76
C VAL A 92 -14.37 -4.32 4.02
N ALA A 93 -15.61 -4.81 4.04
CA ALA A 93 -16.50 -4.78 5.20
C ALA A 93 -16.13 -5.87 6.24
N ALA A 94 -15.90 -7.10 5.80
CA ALA A 94 -15.54 -8.22 6.66
C ALA A 94 -14.18 -8.05 7.36
N ARG A 95 -13.26 -7.29 6.75
CA ARG A 95 -11.88 -7.12 7.21
C ARG A 95 -11.65 -6.02 8.26
N ARG A 96 -12.68 -5.26 8.66
CA ARG A 96 -12.52 -3.97 9.36
C ARG A 96 -12.05 -4.11 10.82
N PRO A 97 -10.85 -3.59 11.20
CA PRO A 97 -10.66 -3.03 12.52
C PRO A 97 -11.37 -1.67 12.62
N MET A 98 -11.99 -1.37 13.77
CA MET A 98 -12.89 -0.22 13.98
C MET A 98 -12.16 1.15 14.08
N THR A 99 -11.39 1.55 13.07
CA THR A 99 -10.67 2.84 13.06
C THR A 99 -10.87 3.65 11.77
N THR A 100 -10.41 4.91 11.81
CA THR A 100 -10.69 6.04 10.89
C THR A 100 -10.69 5.73 9.38
N TRP A 101 -9.94 4.72 8.94
CA TRP A 101 -9.82 4.29 7.54
C TRP A 101 -11.12 3.75 6.92
N ALA A 102 -12.09 3.31 7.72
CA ALA A 102 -13.39 2.86 7.21
C ALA A 102 -14.16 3.95 6.42
N ARG A 103 -13.88 5.24 6.68
CA ARG A 103 -14.42 6.38 5.89
C ARG A 103 -13.76 6.50 4.50
N GLY A 104 -12.54 5.99 4.33
CA GLY A 104 -11.79 6.05 3.07
C GLY A 104 -12.48 5.29 1.95
N PHE A 105 -12.93 4.05 2.18
CA PHE A 105 -13.59 3.26 1.14
C PHE A 105 -14.89 3.91 0.63
N ARG A 106 -15.67 4.54 1.53
CA ARG A 106 -16.87 5.29 1.13
C ARG A 106 -16.54 6.46 0.22
N ALA A 107 -15.40 7.13 0.42
CA ALA A 107 -14.95 8.18 -0.49
C ALA A 107 -14.66 7.62 -1.90
N TYR A 108 -14.00 6.47 -2.02
CA TYR A 108 -13.77 5.82 -3.32
C TYR A 108 -15.08 5.41 -4.03
N LEU A 109 -16.09 4.91 -3.31
CA LEU A 109 -17.42 4.66 -3.89
C LEU A 109 -18.09 5.94 -4.39
N ILE A 110 -18.02 7.04 -3.62
CA ILE A 110 -18.55 8.35 -4.02
C ILE A 110 -17.81 8.89 -5.25
N PHE A 111 -16.47 8.81 -5.27
CA PHE A 111 -15.68 9.21 -6.44
C PHE A 111 -16.00 8.34 -7.67
N GLY A 112 -16.22 7.03 -7.49
CA GLY A 112 -16.69 6.15 -8.56
C GLY A 112 -18.02 6.61 -9.15
N LEU A 113 -19.02 6.90 -8.31
CA LEU A 113 -20.31 7.43 -8.74
C LEU A 113 -20.17 8.80 -9.45
N VAL A 114 -19.29 9.67 -8.96
CA VAL A 114 -18.97 10.95 -9.62
C VAL A 114 -18.32 10.74 -10.99
N VAL A 115 -17.45 9.74 -11.16
CA VAL A 115 -16.88 9.38 -12.47
C VAL A 115 -17.96 8.88 -13.44
N VAL A 116 -18.90 8.04 -12.99
CA VAL A 116 -20.06 7.63 -13.82
C VAL A 116 -20.89 8.85 -14.22
N ALA A 117 -21.24 9.72 -13.26
CA ALA A 117 -22.05 10.90 -13.52
C ALA A 117 -21.37 11.86 -14.51
N ILE A 118 -20.07 12.13 -14.34
CA ILE A 118 -19.28 12.95 -15.27
C ILE A 118 -19.24 12.29 -16.66
N ARG A 119 -18.90 11.00 -16.77
CA ARG A 119 -18.89 10.26 -18.05
C ARG A 119 -20.24 10.38 -18.78
N THR A 120 -21.33 10.19 -18.04
CA THR A 120 -22.71 10.26 -18.56
C THR A 120 -23.07 11.67 -19.03
N VAL A 121 -22.77 12.71 -18.22
CA VAL A 121 -23.01 14.11 -18.58
C VAL A 121 -22.19 14.53 -19.80
N PHE A 122 -20.91 14.16 -19.87
CA PHE A 122 -20.09 14.42 -21.05
C PHE A 122 -20.65 13.73 -22.30
N HIS A 123 -21.15 12.50 -22.21
CA HIS A 123 -21.81 11.84 -23.34
C HIS A 123 -23.10 12.57 -23.79
N ILE A 124 -23.94 13.00 -22.85
CA ILE A 124 -25.15 13.79 -23.14
C ILE A 124 -24.82 15.13 -23.80
N VAL A 125 -23.76 15.81 -23.36
CA VAL A 125 -23.36 17.13 -23.88
C VAL A 125 -22.65 17.04 -25.24
N LEU A 126 -21.80 16.03 -25.45
CA LEU A 126 -21.02 15.84 -26.69
C LEU A 126 -21.73 14.99 -27.77
N GLY A 127 -22.99 14.60 -27.56
CA GLY A 127 -23.91 14.19 -28.64
C GLY A 127 -23.41 13.06 -29.55
N GLY A 128 -23.18 11.86 -29.00
CA GLY A 128 -22.86 10.68 -29.80
C GLY A 128 -24.10 10.08 -30.46
N GLY A 129 -24.29 10.31 -31.77
CA GLY A 129 -25.37 9.72 -32.57
C GLY A 129 -25.19 8.22 -32.82
N TYR A 130 -25.27 7.41 -31.77
CA TYR A 130 -25.06 5.96 -31.77
C TYR A 130 -26.29 5.25 -31.21
N GLY A 131 -27.03 4.53 -32.06
CA GLY A 131 -28.31 3.88 -31.72
C GLY A 131 -29.50 4.50 -32.45
N GLU A 132 -30.62 3.77 -32.46
CA GLU A 132 -31.87 4.18 -33.13
C GLU A 132 -32.88 4.77 -32.14
N THR A 133 -32.79 4.42 -30.86
CA THR A 133 -33.80 4.76 -29.85
C THR A 133 -33.54 6.13 -29.22
N VAL A 134 -34.01 7.21 -29.85
CA VAL A 134 -33.87 8.58 -29.31
C VAL A 134 -34.75 8.80 -28.07
N LEU A 135 -34.14 9.17 -26.95
CA LEU A 135 -34.81 9.52 -25.70
C LEU A 135 -35.07 11.03 -25.57
N VAL A 136 -34.07 11.86 -25.90
CA VAL A 136 -34.15 13.33 -25.79
C VAL A 136 -33.35 13.96 -26.92
N GLY A 137 -33.97 14.84 -27.70
CA GLY A 137 -33.25 15.71 -28.64
C GLY A 137 -32.82 17.01 -27.95
N LEU A 138 -31.51 17.21 -27.73
CA LEU A 138 -30.97 18.51 -27.37
C LEU A 138 -30.78 19.36 -28.63
N PRO A 139 -31.01 20.69 -28.58
CA PRO A 139 -30.75 21.57 -29.71
C PRO A 139 -29.27 21.48 -30.11
N GLU A 140 -29.03 21.14 -31.37
CA GLU A 140 -27.69 20.99 -31.91
C GLU A 140 -27.08 22.36 -32.23
N ILE A 141 -25.88 22.60 -31.71
CA ILE A 141 -25.07 23.75 -32.09
C ILE A 141 -24.11 23.28 -33.18
N ALA A 142 -24.41 23.64 -34.43
CA ALA A 142 -23.51 23.40 -35.55
C ALA A 142 -22.21 24.19 -35.33
N LEU A 143 -21.15 23.49 -34.96
CA LEU A 143 -19.83 24.09 -34.79
C LEU A 143 -19.10 24.18 -36.15
N PRO A 144 -18.15 25.13 -36.32
CA PRO A 144 -17.54 25.36 -37.62
C PRO A 144 -16.60 24.22 -38.03
N GLU A 145 -16.33 24.07 -39.33
CA GLU A 145 -15.70 22.89 -39.94
C GLU A 145 -14.34 22.45 -39.33
N TRP A 146 -13.60 23.36 -38.68
CA TRP A 146 -12.38 23.02 -37.92
C TRP A 146 -12.64 22.13 -36.67
N THR A 147 -13.91 21.90 -36.33
CA THR A 147 -14.36 21.02 -35.23
C THR A 147 -15.18 19.82 -35.70
N ALA A 148 -15.15 19.43 -36.98
CA ALA A 148 -16.07 18.46 -37.60
C ALA A 148 -16.17 17.05 -36.96
N GLY A 149 -15.38 16.73 -35.94
CA GLY A 149 -15.49 15.51 -35.11
C GLY A 149 -16.16 15.69 -33.74
N ILE A 150 -16.60 16.91 -33.36
CA ILE A 150 -17.22 17.20 -32.07
C ILE A 150 -18.56 17.90 -32.30
N ARG A 151 -19.66 17.23 -31.98
CA ARG A 151 -21.00 17.84 -31.91
C ARG A 151 -21.25 18.28 -30.46
N ILE A 152 -21.98 19.37 -30.27
CA ILE A 152 -22.49 19.79 -28.95
C ILE A 152 -24.01 19.81 -29.03
N GLY A 153 -24.67 19.02 -28.18
CA GLY A 153 -26.09 18.69 -28.31
C GLY A 153 -26.36 17.61 -29.36
N GLY A 154 -27.63 17.45 -29.75
CA GLY A 154 -28.09 16.38 -30.64
C GLY A 154 -28.97 15.35 -29.93
N ALA A 155 -29.29 14.26 -30.64
CA ALA A 155 -30.14 13.18 -30.14
C ALA A 155 -29.40 12.29 -29.13
N VAL A 156 -29.87 12.28 -27.87
CA VAL A 156 -29.45 11.34 -26.84
C VAL A 156 -30.21 10.04 -27.04
N THR A 157 -29.50 9.01 -27.45
CA THR A 157 -30.03 7.65 -27.67
C THR A 157 -29.96 6.81 -26.39
N ALA A 158 -30.85 5.82 -26.26
CA ALA A 158 -30.82 4.88 -25.15
C ALA A 158 -29.55 4.02 -25.16
N GLU A 159 -29.10 3.64 -26.36
CA GLU A 159 -27.92 2.81 -26.61
C GLU A 159 -26.62 3.59 -26.32
N GLY A 160 -26.55 4.85 -26.76
CA GLY A 160 -25.47 5.78 -26.41
C GLY A 160 -25.37 5.97 -24.90
N LEU A 161 -26.49 6.29 -24.24
CA LEU A 161 -26.54 6.47 -22.80
C LEU A 161 -26.13 5.20 -22.02
N ALA A 162 -26.59 4.02 -22.46
CA ALA A 162 -26.21 2.74 -21.86
C ALA A 162 -24.69 2.48 -22.00
N SER A 163 -24.12 2.65 -23.19
CA SER A 163 -22.67 2.47 -23.41
C SER A 163 -21.82 3.43 -22.55
N ALA A 164 -22.23 4.69 -22.44
CA ALA A 164 -21.55 5.68 -21.61
C ALA A 164 -21.60 5.34 -20.11
N VAL A 165 -22.73 4.81 -19.63
CA VAL A 165 -22.88 4.31 -18.26
C VAL A 165 -22.03 3.07 -18.03
N TYR A 166 -21.97 2.12 -18.99
CA TYR A 166 -21.18 0.89 -18.86
C TYR A 166 -19.67 1.20 -18.79
N ASP A 167 -19.18 2.09 -19.65
CA ASP A 167 -17.80 2.58 -19.58
C ASP A 167 -17.51 3.35 -18.28
N GLY A 168 -18.43 4.21 -17.87
CA GLY A 168 -18.32 4.96 -16.61
C GLY A 168 -18.22 4.01 -15.42
N LEU A 169 -19.03 2.95 -15.41
CA LEU A 169 -19.07 1.91 -14.39
C LEU A 169 -17.79 1.06 -14.41
N ARG A 170 -17.20 0.80 -15.58
CA ARG A 170 -15.90 0.13 -15.72
C ARG A 170 -14.79 0.97 -15.07
N LEU A 171 -14.71 2.27 -15.39
CA LEU A 171 -13.76 3.20 -14.77
C LEU A 171 -13.98 3.33 -13.24
N ALA A 172 -15.23 3.42 -12.80
CA ALA A 172 -15.58 3.46 -11.38
C ALA A 172 -15.16 2.16 -10.66
N THR A 173 -15.35 0.99 -11.28
CA THR A 173 -14.95 -0.31 -10.72
C THR A 173 -13.44 -0.39 -10.54
N LEU A 174 -12.65 0.06 -11.53
CA LEU A 174 -11.18 0.14 -11.41
C LEU A 174 -10.75 1.04 -10.23
N LEU A 175 -11.38 2.21 -10.08
CA LEU A 175 -11.14 3.12 -8.96
C LEU A 175 -11.49 2.49 -7.61
N VAL A 176 -12.61 1.75 -7.53
CA VAL A 176 -13.05 1.03 -6.32
C VAL A 176 -12.10 -0.12 -5.97
N CYS A 177 -11.55 -0.84 -6.95
CA CYS A 177 -10.54 -1.88 -6.72
C CYS A 177 -9.27 -1.29 -6.07
N VAL A 178 -8.78 -0.14 -6.57
CA VAL A 178 -7.65 0.59 -5.95
C VAL A 178 -8.01 1.06 -4.54
N GLY A 179 -9.23 1.58 -4.35
CA GLY A 179 -9.74 1.96 -3.02
C GLY A 179 -9.80 0.79 -2.03
N ALA A 180 -10.16 -0.42 -2.49
CA ALA A 180 -10.15 -1.64 -1.69
C ALA A 180 -8.72 -2.01 -1.28
N ALA A 181 -7.74 -1.95 -2.20
CA ALA A 181 -6.33 -2.19 -1.88
C ALA A 181 -5.82 -1.25 -0.78
N VAL A 182 -6.05 0.06 -0.95
CA VAL A 182 -5.59 1.12 -0.03
C VAL A 182 -6.26 1.02 1.35
N THR A 183 -7.47 0.47 1.44
CA THR A 183 -8.21 0.37 2.71
C THR A 183 -7.96 -0.91 3.49
N VAL A 184 -7.52 -2.00 2.84
CA VAL A 184 -7.21 -3.28 3.51
C VAL A 184 -5.71 -3.49 3.73
N ALA A 185 -4.83 -2.86 2.92
CA ALA A 185 -3.38 -2.97 3.05
C ALA A 185 -2.78 -1.82 3.89
N ASP A 186 -1.98 -2.13 4.92
CA ASP A 186 -1.19 -1.12 5.63
C ASP A 186 -0.04 -0.60 4.73
N PRO A 187 -0.03 0.68 4.33
CA PRO A 187 0.99 1.23 3.45
C PRO A 187 2.39 1.24 4.09
N ARG A 188 2.48 1.31 5.43
CA ARG A 188 3.78 1.28 6.14
C ARG A 188 4.39 -0.12 6.11
N ARG A 189 3.59 -1.18 6.21
CA ARG A 189 4.06 -2.56 6.01
C ARG A 189 4.39 -2.83 4.53
N LEU A 190 3.61 -2.28 3.60
CA LEU A 190 3.90 -2.40 2.17
C LEU A 190 5.30 -1.87 1.82
N LEU A 191 5.63 -0.65 2.28
CA LEU A 191 6.97 -0.06 2.10
C LEU A 191 8.09 -0.90 2.73
N LYS A 192 7.84 -1.53 3.89
CA LYS A 192 8.79 -2.45 4.54
C LYS A 192 8.99 -3.77 3.78
N SER A 193 8.01 -4.16 2.96
CA SER A 193 8.05 -5.39 2.14
C SER A 193 8.70 -5.20 0.77
N LEU A 194 9.14 -3.98 0.43
CA LEU A 194 9.82 -3.71 -0.83
C LEU A 194 11.11 -4.55 -0.97
N PRO A 195 11.42 -5.04 -2.19
CA PRO A 195 12.65 -5.78 -2.47
C PRO A 195 13.87 -4.93 -2.18
N GLY A 196 14.98 -5.57 -1.78
CA GLY A 196 16.16 -4.85 -1.32
C GLY A 196 16.81 -3.90 -2.34
N ALA A 197 16.54 -4.10 -3.64
CA ALA A 197 16.95 -3.19 -4.71
C ALA A 197 16.34 -1.78 -4.58
N LEU A 198 15.18 -1.66 -3.92
CA LEU A 198 14.44 -0.41 -3.73
C LEU A 198 14.63 0.18 -2.31
N TYR A 199 15.62 -0.28 -1.55
CA TYR A 199 15.80 0.12 -0.15
C TYR A 199 16.02 1.61 0.06
N GLU A 200 16.86 2.24 -0.76
CA GLU A 200 17.14 3.68 -0.64
C GLU A 200 15.87 4.50 -0.88
N ALA A 201 15.11 4.19 -1.95
CA ALA A 201 13.81 4.80 -2.22
C ALA A 201 12.79 4.52 -1.09
N GLY A 202 12.68 3.27 -0.65
CA GLY A 202 11.78 2.87 0.43
C GLY A 202 12.11 3.52 1.78
N LEU A 203 13.40 3.74 2.05
CA LEU A 203 13.90 4.46 3.23
C LEU A 203 13.55 5.95 3.16
N VAL A 204 13.74 6.60 2.02
CA VAL A 204 13.32 7.99 1.81
C VAL A 204 11.80 8.13 1.99
N VAL A 205 11.00 7.24 1.41
CA VAL A 205 9.54 7.29 1.51
C VAL A 205 9.06 7.00 2.94
N ILE A 206 9.59 5.99 3.64
CA ILE A 206 9.15 5.70 5.02
C ILE A 206 9.57 6.81 5.99
N VAL A 207 10.74 7.44 5.80
CA VAL A 207 11.15 8.64 6.54
C VAL A 207 10.18 9.80 6.26
N ALA A 208 9.89 10.11 5.00
CA ALA A 208 8.94 11.16 4.64
C ALA A 208 7.54 10.92 5.25
N VAL A 209 6.99 9.71 5.12
CA VAL A 209 5.66 9.32 5.65
C VAL A 209 5.61 9.35 7.18
N SER A 210 6.72 9.04 7.86
CA SER A 210 6.81 9.13 9.32
C SER A 210 7.00 10.56 9.84
N MET A 211 7.67 11.43 9.09
CA MET A 211 7.86 12.83 9.44
C MET A 211 6.65 13.72 9.12
N ALA A 212 5.86 13.37 8.10
CA ALA A 212 4.71 14.17 7.64
C ALA A 212 3.73 14.61 8.76
N PRO A 213 3.28 13.74 9.70
CA PRO A 213 2.44 14.17 10.81
C PRO A 213 3.09 15.25 11.68
N THR A 214 4.38 15.09 11.98
CA THR A 214 5.15 16.04 12.81
C THR A 214 5.37 17.39 12.12
N LEU A 215 5.35 17.43 10.79
CA LEU A 215 5.40 18.67 10.00
C LEU A 215 4.03 19.38 9.98
N ILE A 216 2.94 18.62 9.86
CA ILE A 216 1.57 19.15 9.95
C ILE A 216 1.33 19.76 11.33
N GLU A 217 1.69 19.07 12.41
CA GLU A 217 1.61 19.60 13.79
C GLU A 217 2.42 20.89 13.97
N SER A 218 3.62 20.94 13.39
CA SER A 218 4.47 22.13 13.44
C SER A 218 3.84 23.30 12.68
N ALA A 219 3.30 23.06 11.48
CA ALA A 219 2.58 24.06 10.69
C ALA A 219 1.32 24.57 11.39
N VAL A 220 0.54 23.68 12.03
CA VAL A 220 -0.63 24.06 12.85
C VAL A 220 -0.22 24.89 14.07
N ARG A 221 0.87 24.52 14.75
CA ARG A 221 1.43 25.28 15.89
C ARG A 221 1.86 26.69 15.48
N VAL A 222 2.60 26.81 14.38
CA VAL A 222 3.03 28.11 13.82
C VAL A 222 1.82 28.94 13.39
N ARG A 223 0.81 28.33 12.75
CA ARG A 223 -0.45 29.02 12.38
C ARG A 223 -1.19 29.57 13.61
N ARG A 224 -1.35 28.77 14.67
CA ARG A 224 -1.99 29.20 15.93
C ARG A 224 -1.21 30.31 16.62
N ALA A 225 0.11 30.18 16.74
CA ALA A 225 0.96 31.22 17.33
C ALA A 225 0.86 32.56 16.58
N ARG A 226 0.69 32.54 15.25
CA ARG A 226 0.46 33.75 14.45
C ARG A 226 -0.93 34.35 14.64
N GLN A 227 -1.97 33.53 14.80
CA GLN A 227 -3.32 34.01 15.11
C GLN A 227 -3.34 34.74 16.46
N LEU A 228 -2.64 34.22 17.48
CA LEU A 228 -2.46 34.88 18.77
C LEU A 228 -1.65 36.20 18.70
N ARG A 229 -0.82 36.37 17.67
CA ARG A 229 -0.06 37.60 17.40
C ARG A 229 -0.81 38.59 16.46
N GLY A 230 -2.13 38.46 16.30
CA GLY A 230 -2.94 39.40 15.51
C GLY A 230 -2.65 39.43 14.00
N SER A 231 -1.99 38.40 13.45
CA SER A 231 -1.55 38.39 12.05
C SER A 231 -2.71 38.31 11.05
N SER A 232 -3.10 39.44 10.46
CA SER A 232 -4.13 39.55 9.41
C SER A 232 -3.66 39.16 7.99
N ALA A 233 -2.39 38.80 7.80
CA ALA A 233 -1.82 38.50 6.49
C ALA A 233 -2.55 37.32 5.80
N ARG A 234 -2.97 37.53 4.55
CA ARG A 234 -3.62 36.54 3.66
C ARG A 234 -2.72 36.17 2.47
N GLY A 235 -3.07 35.09 1.76
CA GLY A 235 -2.39 34.66 0.53
C GLY A 235 -0.91 34.29 0.70
N LEU A 236 -0.11 34.53 -0.34
CA LEU A 236 1.30 34.12 -0.42
C LEU A 236 2.17 34.64 0.73
N ARG A 237 1.90 35.85 1.23
CA ARG A 237 2.63 36.44 2.38
C ARG A 237 2.35 35.68 3.67
N ALA A 238 1.14 35.11 3.81
CA ALA A 238 0.78 34.22 4.91
C ALA A 238 1.45 32.85 4.79
N PHE A 239 1.56 32.31 3.57
CA PHE A 239 2.25 31.05 3.30
C PHE A 239 3.74 31.14 3.62
N ARG A 240 4.47 32.13 3.10
CA ARG A 240 5.93 32.29 3.33
C ARG A 240 6.29 32.33 4.82
N SER A 241 5.46 33.01 5.62
CA SER A 241 5.64 33.15 7.07
C SER A 241 5.21 31.93 7.91
N ILE A 242 4.61 30.91 7.30
CA ILE A 242 4.44 29.57 7.90
C ILE A 242 5.50 28.61 7.38
N ALA A 243 5.77 28.65 6.06
CA ALA A 243 6.72 27.79 5.40
C ALA A 243 8.14 27.97 5.96
N MET A 244 8.63 29.20 6.14
CA MET A 244 10.03 29.40 6.54
C MET A 244 10.38 28.84 7.94
N PRO A 245 9.58 29.07 9.01
CA PRO A 245 9.81 28.41 10.31
C PRO A 245 9.65 26.88 10.27
N VAL A 246 8.75 26.36 9.43
CA VAL A 246 8.54 24.91 9.29
C VAL A 246 9.69 24.25 8.52
N LEU A 247 10.24 24.92 7.50
CA LEU A 247 11.41 24.47 6.75
C LEU A 247 12.68 24.47 7.62
N ASP A 248 12.91 25.52 8.39
CA ASP A 248 14.01 25.57 9.37
C ASP A 248 13.93 24.40 10.37
N GLN A 249 12.76 24.19 10.97
CA GLN A 249 12.54 23.05 11.88
C GLN A 249 12.68 21.69 11.17
N ALA A 250 12.28 21.58 9.90
CA ALA A 250 12.43 20.36 9.11
C ALA A 250 13.91 20.06 8.80
N LEU A 251 14.69 21.08 8.45
CA LEU A 251 16.14 20.97 8.20
C LEU A 251 16.88 20.54 9.45
N GLY A 252 16.61 21.17 10.61
CA GLY A 252 17.19 20.75 11.90
C GLY A 252 16.89 19.29 12.24
N ARG A 253 15.64 18.84 12.03
CA ARG A 253 15.25 17.42 12.22
C ARG A 253 15.95 16.49 11.22
N ALA A 254 16.10 16.91 9.95
CA ALA A 254 16.76 16.11 8.92
C ALA A 254 18.26 15.92 9.20
N VAL A 255 18.96 16.97 9.62
CA VAL A 255 20.38 16.89 10.03
C VAL A 255 20.55 15.97 11.25
N ALA A 256 19.71 16.12 12.28
CA ALA A 256 19.74 15.25 13.46
C ALA A 256 19.45 13.77 13.12
N LEU A 257 18.50 13.52 12.20
CA LEU A 257 18.20 12.17 11.72
C LEU A 257 19.35 11.58 10.91
N ALA A 258 20.00 12.37 10.05
CA ALA A 258 21.15 11.93 9.27
C ALA A 258 22.32 11.52 10.17
N ALA A 259 22.66 12.33 11.18
CA ALA A 259 23.69 12.00 12.17
C ALA A 259 23.35 10.73 12.96
N ALA A 260 22.09 10.56 13.38
CA ALA A 260 21.62 9.35 14.07
C ALA A 260 21.59 8.10 13.16
N MET A 261 21.44 8.27 11.85
CA MET A 261 21.54 7.18 10.87
C MET A 261 22.98 6.76 10.63
N ASP A 262 23.89 7.71 10.46
CA ASP A 262 25.33 7.45 10.26
C ASP A 262 25.95 6.75 11.49
N ALA A 263 25.66 7.23 12.70
CA ALA A 263 26.07 6.59 13.95
C ALA A 263 25.54 5.14 14.12
N ARG A 264 24.44 4.79 13.44
CA ARG A 264 23.87 3.42 13.40
C ARG A 264 24.40 2.58 12.23
N GLY A 265 25.31 3.12 11.41
CA GLY A 265 25.90 2.44 10.25
C GLY A 265 24.98 2.33 9.03
N TYR A 266 23.95 3.17 8.91
CA TYR A 266 23.20 3.29 7.66
C TYR A 266 24.11 3.84 6.56
N GLY A 267 23.88 3.45 5.30
CA GLY A 267 24.72 3.84 4.16
C GLY A 267 25.84 2.85 3.80
N ARG A 268 26.09 1.82 4.63
CA ARG A 268 26.94 0.69 4.24
C ARG A 268 26.29 -0.15 3.14
N VAL A 269 26.58 0.18 1.89
CA VAL A 269 26.21 -0.62 0.72
C VAL A 269 27.08 -1.90 0.65
N GLY A 270 26.43 -3.03 0.39
CA GLY A 270 27.12 -4.28 0.08
C GLY A 270 27.70 -4.25 -1.33
N SER A 271 28.91 -4.78 -1.49
CA SER A 271 29.66 -4.81 -2.74
C SER A 271 29.09 -5.83 -3.74
N LEU A 272 28.09 -5.41 -4.54
CA LEU A 272 27.84 -6.10 -5.80
C LEU A 272 28.82 -5.62 -6.87
N THR A 273 29.42 -6.58 -7.57
CA THR A 273 30.31 -6.34 -8.71
C THR A 273 29.64 -5.48 -9.79
N ALA A 274 30.44 -4.75 -10.56
CA ALA A 274 29.94 -3.92 -11.66
C ALA A 274 29.12 -4.74 -12.69
N GLY A 275 29.52 -6.00 -12.93
CA GLY A 275 28.76 -6.96 -13.74
C GLY A 275 27.38 -7.25 -13.16
N ALA A 276 27.28 -7.60 -11.87
CA ALA A 276 26.00 -7.83 -11.18
C ALA A 276 25.10 -6.56 -11.15
N ARG A 277 25.69 -5.36 -11.23
CA ARG A 277 24.93 -4.11 -11.42
C ARG A 277 24.32 -4.02 -12.82
N ARG A 278 25.13 -4.24 -13.86
CA ARG A 278 24.69 -4.15 -15.25
C ARG A 278 23.65 -5.23 -15.58
N THR A 279 23.83 -6.47 -15.12
CA THR A 279 22.85 -7.55 -15.35
C THR A 279 21.54 -7.31 -14.61
N SER A 280 21.57 -6.85 -13.35
CA SER A 280 20.35 -6.47 -12.62
C SER A 280 19.60 -5.33 -13.34
N ALA A 281 20.30 -4.29 -13.78
CA ALA A 281 19.69 -3.19 -14.52
C ALA A 281 19.12 -3.63 -15.89
N ALA A 282 19.87 -4.46 -16.64
CA ALA A 282 19.42 -4.99 -17.93
C ALA A 282 18.19 -5.90 -17.77
N LEU A 283 18.17 -6.78 -16.76
CA LEU A 283 17.01 -7.63 -16.45
C LEU A 283 15.77 -6.83 -16.02
N LEU A 284 15.97 -5.73 -15.27
CA LEU A 284 14.88 -4.82 -14.91
C LEU A 284 14.32 -4.07 -16.12
N LEU A 285 15.19 -3.56 -17.01
CA LEU A 285 14.79 -2.85 -18.22
C LEU A 285 14.13 -3.79 -19.23
N ALA A 286 14.74 -4.95 -19.51
CA ALA A 286 14.17 -5.97 -20.38
C ALA A 286 12.87 -6.55 -19.83
N GLY A 287 12.79 -6.76 -18.50
CA GLY A 287 11.57 -7.18 -17.83
C GLY A 287 10.45 -6.15 -17.94
N LEU A 288 10.75 -4.86 -17.72
CA LEU A 288 9.78 -3.76 -17.87
C LEU A 288 9.32 -3.61 -19.33
N LEU A 289 10.24 -3.66 -20.31
CA LEU A 289 9.89 -3.63 -21.73
C LEU A 289 9.03 -4.85 -22.10
N GLY A 290 9.38 -6.05 -21.64
CA GLY A 290 8.60 -7.27 -21.83
C GLY A 290 7.20 -7.17 -21.23
N LEU A 291 7.05 -6.58 -20.04
CA LEU A 291 5.76 -6.29 -19.42
C LEU A 291 4.93 -5.29 -20.26
N CYS A 292 5.55 -4.23 -20.80
CA CYS A 292 4.86 -3.27 -21.66
C CYS A 292 4.40 -3.90 -22.98
N LEU A 293 5.27 -4.65 -23.67
CA LEU A 293 4.94 -5.36 -24.91
C LEU A 293 3.87 -6.41 -24.66
N ALA A 294 3.97 -7.18 -23.58
CA ALA A 294 2.97 -8.18 -23.22
C ALA A 294 1.62 -7.54 -22.86
N ALA A 295 1.61 -6.44 -22.10
CA ALA A 295 0.38 -5.72 -21.80
C ALA A 295 -0.29 -5.16 -23.07
N TYR A 296 0.49 -4.64 -24.02
CA TYR A 296 -0.01 -4.23 -25.34
C TYR A 296 -0.58 -5.42 -26.12
N GLY A 297 0.19 -6.50 -26.28
CA GLY A 297 -0.23 -7.70 -27.00
C GLY A 297 -1.39 -8.48 -26.34
N LEU A 298 -1.69 -8.20 -25.07
CA LEU A 298 -2.86 -8.76 -24.37
C LEU A 298 -4.11 -7.86 -24.54
N LEU A 299 -3.96 -6.63 -25.04
CA LEU A 299 -5.02 -5.67 -25.34
C LEU A 299 -5.29 -5.54 -26.85
N ASP A 300 -4.31 -5.87 -27.67
CA ASP A 300 -4.42 -5.92 -29.13
C ASP A 300 -5.08 -7.23 -29.60
N ALA A 301 -6.21 -7.10 -30.30
CA ALA A 301 -6.95 -8.23 -30.85
C ALA A 301 -6.22 -8.95 -32.00
N ALA A 302 -5.24 -8.31 -32.65
CA ALA A 302 -4.45 -8.92 -33.71
C ALA A 302 -3.33 -9.84 -33.19
N THR A 303 -2.93 -9.70 -31.92
CA THR A 303 -1.84 -10.49 -31.33
C THR A 303 -2.37 -11.79 -30.71
N PRO A 304 -1.90 -12.98 -31.14
CA PRO A 304 -2.33 -14.24 -30.52
C PRO A 304 -1.96 -14.29 -29.03
N GLY A 305 -2.93 -14.62 -28.17
CA GLY A 305 -2.73 -14.74 -26.73
C GLY A 305 -1.65 -15.77 -26.33
N THR A 306 -1.39 -16.75 -27.20
CA THR A 306 -0.29 -17.73 -27.09
C THR A 306 1.10 -17.11 -27.16
N VAL A 307 1.25 -15.89 -27.69
CA VAL A 307 2.50 -15.12 -27.70
C VAL A 307 2.53 -14.12 -26.55
N ALA A 308 1.42 -13.41 -26.32
CA ALA A 308 1.32 -12.38 -25.28
C ALA A 308 1.45 -12.94 -23.86
N VAL A 309 0.87 -14.11 -23.56
CA VAL A 309 0.94 -14.72 -22.21
C VAL A 309 2.35 -15.20 -21.85
N PRO A 310 3.08 -15.96 -22.70
CA PRO A 310 4.49 -16.27 -22.41
C PRO A 310 5.39 -15.04 -22.33
N ALA A 311 5.15 -14.02 -23.17
CA ALA A 311 5.88 -12.75 -23.08
C ALA A 311 5.66 -12.06 -21.73
N LEU A 312 4.44 -12.11 -21.18
CA LEU A 312 4.12 -11.60 -19.84
C LEU A 312 4.90 -12.37 -18.77
N VAL A 313 4.88 -13.71 -18.83
CA VAL A 313 5.59 -14.58 -17.87
C VAL A 313 7.10 -14.33 -17.90
N VAL A 314 7.70 -14.20 -19.10
CA VAL A 314 9.12 -13.87 -19.26
C VAL A 314 9.43 -12.47 -18.75
N GLY A 315 8.58 -11.47 -19.03
CA GLY A 315 8.73 -10.10 -18.50
C GLY A 315 8.67 -10.03 -16.98
N VAL A 316 7.71 -10.74 -16.35
CA VAL A 316 7.64 -10.90 -14.90
C VAL A 316 8.88 -11.59 -14.36
N ALA A 317 9.29 -12.73 -14.94
CA ALA A 317 10.43 -13.51 -14.48
C ALA A 317 11.75 -12.73 -14.56
N ALA A 318 11.98 -11.99 -15.66
CA ALA A 318 13.14 -11.11 -15.83
C ALA A 318 13.12 -9.97 -14.79
N SER A 319 11.97 -9.32 -14.59
CA SER A 319 11.80 -8.26 -13.59
C SER A 319 12.09 -8.75 -12.17
N VAL A 320 11.50 -9.89 -11.77
CA VAL A 320 11.72 -10.51 -10.45
C VAL A 320 13.18 -10.91 -10.28
N THR A 321 13.81 -11.51 -11.29
CA THR A 321 15.22 -11.91 -11.24
C THR A 321 16.14 -10.69 -11.13
N GLY A 322 15.87 -9.61 -11.87
CA GLY A 322 16.56 -8.33 -11.77
C GLY A 322 16.47 -7.71 -10.38
N LEU A 323 15.26 -7.74 -9.77
CA LEU A 323 15.02 -7.30 -8.39
C LEU A 323 15.75 -8.17 -7.35
N VAL A 324 15.74 -9.51 -7.51
CA VAL A 324 16.39 -10.44 -6.60
C VAL A 324 17.90 -10.27 -6.63
N ILE A 325 18.52 -10.20 -7.82
CA ILE A 325 19.95 -9.91 -7.97
C ILE A 325 20.28 -8.53 -7.35
N GLY A 326 19.49 -7.50 -7.65
CA GLY A 326 19.66 -6.17 -7.08
C GLY A 326 19.54 -6.13 -5.55
N SER A 327 18.70 -6.97 -4.96
CA SER A 327 18.48 -7.01 -3.50
C SER A 327 19.69 -7.51 -2.71
N ARG A 328 20.61 -8.25 -3.34
CA ARG A 328 21.86 -8.72 -2.72
C ARG A 328 22.84 -7.58 -2.36
N ARG A 329 22.57 -6.32 -2.76
CA ARG A 329 23.32 -5.13 -2.33
C ARG A 329 23.19 -4.81 -0.84
N MET A 330 22.17 -5.31 -0.15
CA MET A 330 21.82 -4.78 1.17
C MET A 330 22.33 -5.66 2.31
N VAL A 331 23.28 -5.14 3.08
CA VAL A 331 23.71 -5.75 4.35
C VAL A 331 22.64 -5.48 5.41
N ARG A 332 21.93 -6.53 5.85
CA ARG A 332 20.89 -6.45 6.89
C ARG A 332 21.40 -7.07 8.19
N SER A 333 21.78 -6.25 9.16
CA SER A 333 22.34 -6.70 10.45
C SER A 333 21.31 -7.36 11.39
N ARG A 334 20.05 -6.91 11.38
CA ARG A 334 18.97 -7.53 12.18
C ARG A 334 17.60 -7.30 11.55
N TYR A 335 17.26 -8.10 10.54
CA TYR A 335 15.95 -8.07 9.88
C TYR A 335 15.09 -9.27 10.30
N ARG A 336 13.91 -9.01 10.86
CA ARG A 336 12.88 -10.04 11.09
C ARG A 336 11.91 -10.01 9.91
N PRO A 337 12.00 -10.94 8.94
CA PRO A 337 11.14 -10.93 7.76
C PRO A 337 9.67 -11.10 8.15
N ASP A 338 8.81 -10.25 7.56
CA ASP A 338 7.39 -10.53 7.46
C ASP A 338 7.24 -11.72 6.50
N ARG A 339 6.85 -12.89 7.01
CA ARG A 339 6.83 -14.13 6.23
C ARG A 339 5.54 -14.20 5.42
N PHE A 340 5.64 -14.64 4.17
CA PHE A 340 4.47 -14.86 3.32
C PHE A 340 3.70 -16.09 3.80
N ASP A 341 2.75 -15.86 4.69
CA ASP A 341 1.90 -16.88 5.31
C ASP A 341 0.95 -17.53 4.27
N PRO A 342 0.58 -18.83 4.40
CA PRO A 342 -0.41 -19.48 3.53
C PRO A 342 -1.72 -18.71 3.36
N ARG A 343 -2.19 -17.96 4.37
CA ARG A 343 -3.37 -17.07 4.21
C ARG A 343 -3.12 -15.94 3.21
N SER A 344 -1.90 -15.42 3.18
CA SER A 344 -1.47 -14.40 2.19
C SER A 344 -1.36 -15.00 0.79
N ALA A 345 -0.90 -16.25 0.68
CA ALA A 345 -0.90 -16.99 -0.58
C ALA A 345 -2.32 -17.24 -1.10
N LEU A 346 -3.27 -17.59 -0.23
CA LEU A 346 -4.68 -17.76 -0.60
C LEU A 346 -5.28 -16.45 -1.12
N VAL A 347 -5.10 -15.32 -0.42
CA VAL A 347 -5.61 -14.01 -0.87
C VAL A 347 -5.04 -13.61 -2.23
N ALA A 348 -3.72 -13.76 -2.42
CA ALA A 348 -3.07 -13.50 -3.70
C ALA A 348 -3.59 -14.45 -4.79
N GLY A 349 -3.76 -15.74 -4.47
CA GLY A 349 -4.31 -16.77 -5.36
C GLY A 349 -5.73 -16.47 -5.80
N CYS A 350 -6.61 -16.00 -4.92
CA CYS A 350 -7.96 -15.53 -5.28
C CYS A 350 -7.92 -14.36 -6.27
N GLY A 351 -6.94 -13.47 -6.14
CA GLY A 351 -6.66 -12.38 -7.09
C GLY A 351 -6.26 -12.87 -8.47
N VAL A 352 -5.28 -13.76 -8.52
CA VAL A 352 -4.83 -14.38 -9.78
C VAL A 352 -5.97 -15.17 -10.42
N ALA A 353 -6.72 -15.95 -9.63
CA ALA A 353 -7.81 -16.79 -10.12
C ALA A 353 -8.93 -15.98 -10.80
N ILE A 354 -9.39 -14.86 -10.23
CA ILE A 354 -10.40 -14.03 -10.92
C ILE A 354 -9.84 -13.43 -12.22
N ALA A 355 -8.60 -12.93 -12.23
CA ALA A 355 -7.98 -12.40 -13.44
C ALA A 355 -7.84 -13.48 -14.53
N THR A 356 -7.41 -14.69 -14.16
CA THR A 356 -7.31 -15.84 -15.07
C THR A 356 -8.67 -16.27 -15.60
N LEU A 357 -9.71 -16.34 -14.75
CA LEU A 357 -11.05 -16.76 -15.18
C LEU A 357 -11.69 -15.76 -16.16
N PHE A 358 -11.53 -14.45 -15.92
CA PHE A 358 -11.98 -13.41 -16.86
C PHE A 358 -11.17 -13.41 -18.17
N PHE A 359 -9.86 -13.67 -18.11
CA PHE A 359 -9.04 -13.81 -19.30
C PHE A 359 -9.43 -15.05 -20.12
N LEU A 360 -9.76 -16.17 -19.46
CA LEU A 360 -10.21 -17.38 -20.13
C LEU A 360 -11.59 -17.20 -20.81
N THR A 361 -12.53 -16.45 -20.21
CA THR A 361 -13.84 -16.20 -20.84
C THR A 361 -13.74 -15.35 -22.10
N GLU A 362 -12.85 -14.34 -22.09
CA GLU A 362 -12.56 -13.52 -23.25
C GLU A 362 -11.83 -14.34 -24.34
N PHE A 363 -10.86 -15.19 -23.95
CA PHE A 363 -10.17 -16.09 -24.87
C PHE A 363 -11.09 -17.17 -25.47
N SER A 364 -12.14 -17.58 -24.75
CA SER A 364 -13.20 -18.45 -25.29
C SER A 364 -14.14 -17.75 -26.28
N GLY A 365 -14.00 -16.43 -26.48
CA GLY A 365 -14.85 -15.64 -27.37
C GLY A 365 -16.29 -15.48 -26.87
N ASP A 366 -16.54 -15.65 -25.56
CA ASP A 366 -17.88 -15.62 -24.99
C ASP A 366 -18.49 -14.19 -25.07
N PRO A 367 -19.54 -13.96 -25.88
CA PRO A 367 -20.12 -12.63 -26.09
C PRO A 367 -20.74 -12.04 -24.81
N VAL A 368 -20.98 -12.85 -23.77
CA VAL A 368 -21.53 -12.38 -22.48
C VAL A 368 -20.61 -11.38 -21.76
N SER A 369 -19.31 -11.36 -22.08
CA SER A 369 -18.32 -10.42 -21.52
C SER A 369 -18.51 -8.98 -22.01
N HIS A 370 -19.06 -8.82 -23.22
CA HIS A 370 -19.29 -7.56 -23.92
C HIS A 370 -20.71 -7.53 -24.50
N PRO A 371 -21.75 -7.28 -23.68
CA PRO A 371 -23.13 -7.26 -24.16
C PRO A 371 -23.29 -6.24 -25.28
N SER A 372 -23.97 -6.63 -26.37
CA SER A 372 -24.29 -5.73 -27.47
C SER A 372 -25.18 -4.59 -26.96
N THR A 373 -24.74 -3.36 -27.14
CA THR A 373 -25.60 -2.18 -26.88
C THR A 373 -26.54 -1.90 -28.05
N PHE A 374 -26.33 -2.57 -29.19
CA PHE A 374 -27.16 -2.50 -30.39
C PHE A 374 -27.26 -3.91 -31.03
N PRO A 375 -28.43 -4.57 -31.01
CA PRO A 375 -29.65 -4.20 -30.28
C PRO A 375 -29.45 -4.26 -28.76
N LEU A 376 -30.25 -3.49 -28.02
CA LEU A 376 -30.15 -3.38 -26.56
C LEU A 376 -30.74 -4.62 -25.86
N LEU A 377 -29.90 -5.63 -25.64
CA LEU A 377 -30.26 -6.88 -24.98
C LEU A 377 -29.91 -6.85 -23.49
N TRP A 378 -30.71 -7.53 -22.65
CA TRP A 378 -30.40 -7.64 -21.22
C TRP A 378 -29.14 -8.49 -21.00
N PRO A 379 -28.12 -8.00 -20.27
CA PRO A 379 -26.88 -8.73 -20.06
C PRO A 379 -27.13 -10.02 -19.28
N GLN A 380 -26.69 -11.14 -19.85
CA GLN A 380 -26.70 -12.44 -19.18
C GLN A 380 -25.50 -12.57 -18.22
N LEU A 381 -25.53 -13.56 -17.33
CA LEU A 381 -24.40 -13.92 -16.48
C LEU A 381 -23.81 -15.26 -16.90
N ALA A 382 -22.57 -15.24 -17.39
CA ALA A 382 -21.80 -16.46 -17.62
C ALA A 382 -21.34 -17.06 -16.28
N LEU A 383 -21.21 -18.39 -16.24
CA LEU A 383 -20.85 -19.11 -15.01
C LEU A 383 -19.38 -18.89 -14.59
N LEU A 384 -18.45 -18.83 -15.55
CA LEU A 384 -17.02 -18.64 -15.28
C LEU A 384 -16.69 -17.31 -14.59
N PRO A 385 -17.17 -16.13 -15.07
CA PRO A 385 -16.95 -14.86 -14.39
C PRO A 385 -17.56 -14.82 -12.98
N LEU A 386 -18.75 -15.43 -12.81
CA LEU A 386 -19.44 -15.53 -11.53
C LEU A 386 -18.63 -16.38 -10.53
N LEU A 387 -18.08 -17.52 -10.96
CA LEU A 387 -17.14 -18.33 -10.16
C LEU A 387 -15.88 -17.53 -9.81
N GLY A 388 -15.33 -16.75 -10.74
CA GLY A 388 -14.19 -15.87 -10.49
C GLY A 388 -14.47 -14.84 -9.40
N ILE A 389 -15.63 -14.21 -9.42
CA ILE A 389 -16.02 -13.22 -8.40
C ILE A 389 -16.31 -13.91 -7.05
N ALA A 390 -16.93 -15.09 -7.05
CA ALA A 390 -17.12 -15.88 -5.84
C ALA A 390 -15.77 -16.25 -5.19
N VAL A 391 -14.79 -16.69 -5.99
CA VAL A 391 -13.41 -16.95 -5.53
C VAL A 391 -12.75 -15.68 -5.00
N ALA A 392 -12.94 -14.53 -5.63
CA ALA A 392 -12.42 -13.26 -5.16
C ALA A 392 -13.08 -12.76 -3.86
N ALA A 393 -14.29 -13.22 -3.53
CA ALA A 393 -14.97 -12.92 -2.26
C ALA A 393 -14.51 -13.82 -1.09
N LEU A 394 -13.94 -15.00 -1.35
CA LEU A 394 -13.47 -15.95 -0.32
C LEU A 394 -12.56 -15.33 0.77
N PRO A 395 -11.63 -14.39 0.48
CA PRO A 395 -10.85 -13.68 1.51
C PRO A 395 -11.68 -13.00 2.60
N GLY A 396 -12.90 -12.54 2.28
CA GLY A 396 -13.82 -11.91 3.24
C GLY A 396 -14.44 -12.93 4.21
N VAL A 397 -14.67 -14.16 3.75
CA VAL A 397 -15.23 -15.24 4.59
C VAL A 397 -14.14 -15.95 5.40
N LEU A 398 -12.99 -16.24 4.77
CA LEU A 398 -11.95 -17.10 5.32
C LEU A 398 -10.99 -16.40 6.29
N SER A 399 -11.02 -15.07 6.39
CA SER A 399 -10.09 -14.34 7.26
C SER A 399 -10.80 -13.78 8.49
N THR A 400 -10.35 -14.25 9.66
CA THR A 400 -10.83 -13.79 10.96
C THR A 400 -10.57 -12.29 11.14
N PRO A 401 -11.52 -11.53 11.74
CA PRO A 401 -11.31 -10.12 12.07
C PRO A 401 -10.02 -9.90 12.87
N VAL A 402 -9.28 -8.86 12.54
CA VAL A 402 -8.09 -8.47 13.31
C VAL A 402 -8.57 -7.61 14.47
N GLU A 403 -8.74 -8.24 15.63
CA GLU A 403 -8.96 -7.53 16.90
C GLU A 403 -7.82 -6.52 17.15
N PRO A 404 -8.12 -5.30 17.62
CA PRO A 404 -7.10 -4.33 17.99
C PRO A 404 -6.26 -4.85 19.18
N PRO A 405 -4.97 -4.46 19.29
CA PRO A 405 -4.15 -4.84 20.44
C PRO A 405 -4.77 -4.35 21.76
N PRO A 406 -4.73 -5.15 22.83
CA PRO A 406 -5.38 -4.81 24.11
C PRO A 406 -4.86 -3.51 24.75
N ASP A 407 -3.62 -3.11 24.44
CA ASP A 407 -2.99 -1.91 24.99
C ASP A 407 -3.73 -0.59 24.69
N GLN A 408 -4.63 -0.54 23.68
CA GLN A 408 -5.44 0.65 23.40
C GLN A 408 -6.78 0.70 24.17
N ALA A 409 -7.21 -0.41 24.79
CA ALA A 409 -8.44 -0.42 25.58
C ALA A 409 -8.25 0.36 26.90
N HIS A 410 -7.11 0.18 27.57
CA HIS A 410 -6.86 0.75 28.90
C HIS A 410 -6.55 2.26 28.90
N SER A 411 -6.17 2.86 27.78
CA SER A 411 -5.91 4.32 27.70
C SER A 411 -7.17 5.18 27.57
N THR A 412 -8.34 4.57 27.35
CA THR A 412 -9.59 5.30 27.04
C THR A 412 -10.58 5.31 28.22
N GLN A 413 -10.31 4.57 29.29
CA GLN A 413 -11.14 4.55 30.50
C GLN A 413 -10.49 5.43 31.57
N GLY A 414 -11.09 6.60 31.79
CA GLY A 414 -10.42 7.72 32.48
C GLY A 414 -10.14 7.50 33.96
N ARG A 415 -9.02 8.07 34.42
CA ARG A 415 -8.72 8.35 35.82
C ARG A 415 -9.20 9.78 36.12
N PRO A 416 -10.31 9.99 36.85
CA PRO A 416 -10.72 11.32 37.26
C PRO A 416 -9.81 11.80 38.40
N GLU A 417 -8.76 12.55 38.07
CA GLU A 417 -7.97 13.23 39.10
C GLU A 417 -8.79 14.42 39.62
N SER A 418 -9.35 14.23 40.82
CA SER A 418 -10.06 15.27 41.55
C SER A 418 -9.10 16.40 41.93
N VAL A 419 -9.14 17.50 41.18
CA VAL A 419 -8.42 18.74 41.51
C VAL A 419 -8.99 19.29 42.82
N ARG A 420 -8.30 18.99 43.93
CA ARG A 420 -8.67 19.49 45.25
C ARG A 420 -8.28 20.97 45.33
N SER A 421 -9.27 21.85 45.17
CA SER A 421 -9.07 23.30 45.27
C SER A 421 -8.55 23.68 46.65
N VAL A 422 -7.29 24.10 46.74
CA VAL A 422 -6.75 24.76 47.94
C VAL A 422 -7.39 26.14 48.00
N ARG A 423 -8.32 26.31 48.95
CA ARG A 423 -9.02 27.56 49.19
C ARG A 423 -8.14 28.43 50.10
N VAL A 424 -7.49 29.45 49.53
CA VAL A 424 -6.84 30.50 50.32
C VAL A 424 -7.96 31.38 50.90
N GLY A 425 -8.08 31.38 52.23
CA GLY A 425 -8.89 32.33 53.00
C GLY A 425 -8.07 33.58 53.36
N PRO A 426 -8.73 34.65 53.85
CA PRO A 426 -8.16 35.99 53.96
C PRO A 426 -7.03 36.13 54.97
#